data_AF-A0A0D3RTT6-F1
#
_entry.id   AF-A0A0D3RTT6-F1
#
_cell.length_a   1.000
_cell.length_b   1.000
_cell.length_c   1.000
_cell.angle_alpha   90.00
_cell.angle_beta   90.00
_cell.angle_gamma   90.00
#
_symmetry.space_group_name_H-M   'P 1'
#
loop_
_entity.id
_entity.type
_entity.pdbx_description
1 polymer ?
#
loop_
_entity_poly.entity_id
_entity_poly.type
_entity_poly.pdbx_seq_one_letter_code
_entity_poly.pdbx_strand_id
1 'polypeptide(L)'
;MKLKRKKKSSRYRGSQSAKRGRKARTRGSGNQGGKGWAGTGKRGDQKKTLVIKLTGGNNYFGKSRTLRRGTVPAKLDSINIKQVIINLPSLIQQGKAKENKGSYEVDLDGYKVLGDGEIKEKLTVKASAFSASAREKIEEAGGKIILIGKSGEKSE
;
A
#
# COMPACT_ATOMS: atom_id res chain seq x y z
N MET A 1 -24.47 -2.04 27.83
CA MET A 1 -24.36 -2.89 29.04
C MET A 1 -23.36 -4.02 28.79
N LYS A 2 -22.24 -4.12 29.54
CA LYS A 2 -21.27 -5.22 29.37
C LYS A 2 -21.78 -6.48 30.09
N LEU A 3 -22.09 -7.53 29.32
CA LEU A 3 -22.50 -8.83 29.87
C LEU A 3 -21.32 -9.49 30.60
N LYS A 4 -21.46 -9.71 31.91
CA LYS A 4 -20.50 -10.47 32.72
C LYS A 4 -20.63 -11.97 32.43
N ARG A 5 -19.86 -12.49 31.48
CA ARG A 5 -19.85 -13.92 31.14
C ARG A 5 -18.86 -14.69 32.02
N LYS A 6 -19.31 -15.80 32.60
CA LYS A 6 -18.44 -16.73 33.33
C LYS A 6 -17.42 -17.37 32.39
N LYS A 7 -16.18 -17.57 32.86
CA LYS A 7 -15.11 -18.24 32.12
C LYS A 7 -15.51 -19.68 31.80
N LYS A 8 -15.20 -20.16 30.58
CA LYS A 8 -15.51 -21.54 30.16
C LYS A 8 -14.91 -22.60 31.11
N SER A 9 -13.76 -22.30 31.72
CA SER A 9 -13.08 -23.17 32.69
C SER A 9 -13.91 -23.50 33.93
N SER A 10 -14.84 -22.62 34.36
CA SER A 10 -15.69 -22.90 35.52
C SER A 10 -16.59 -24.10 35.29
N ARG A 11 -16.95 -24.40 34.03
CA ARG A 11 -17.80 -25.53 33.64
C ARG A 11 -17.00 -26.81 33.35
N TYR A 12 -15.68 -26.80 33.53
CA TYR A 12 -14.82 -27.97 33.28
C TYR A 12 -14.55 -28.81 34.54
N ARG A 13 -14.92 -28.33 35.73
CA ARG A 13 -14.87 -29.14 36.96
C ARG A 13 -15.75 -30.39 36.79
N GLY A 14 -15.25 -31.56 37.17
CA GLY A 14 -15.92 -32.84 36.98
C GLY A 14 -15.79 -33.47 35.58
N SER A 15 -15.33 -32.74 34.56
CA SER A 15 -15.24 -33.27 33.18
C SER A 15 -14.05 -34.20 32.88
N GLN A 16 -13.24 -34.51 33.90
CA GLN A 16 -12.00 -35.32 33.88
C GLN A 16 -10.86 -34.85 32.93
N SER A 17 -11.13 -34.51 31.67
CA SER A 17 -10.12 -34.09 30.68
C SER A 17 -10.32 -32.67 30.15
N ALA A 18 -11.18 -31.87 30.79
CA ALA A 18 -11.50 -30.49 30.38
C ALA A 18 -11.92 -30.38 28.89
N LYS A 19 -12.60 -31.43 28.39
CA LYS A 19 -13.02 -31.57 26.99
C LYS A 19 -11.87 -31.57 25.96
N ARG A 20 -10.67 -32.04 26.36
CA ARG A 20 -9.48 -32.13 25.48
C ARG A 20 -9.27 -33.52 24.87
N GLY A 21 -10.25 -34.41 25.02
CA GLY A 21 -10.21 -35.78 24.50
C GLY A 21 -9.52 -36.76 25.46
N ARG A 22 -8.78 -37.72 24.91
CA ARG A 22 -8.10 -38.79 25.66
C ARG A 22 -7.03 -38.22 26.60
N LYS A 23 -6.88 -38.83 27.78
CA LYS A 23 -5.90 -38.44 28.83
C LYS A 23 -4.43 -38.41 28.35
N ALA A 24 -4.10 -39.15 27.29
CA ALA A 24 -2.76 -39.16 26.71
C ALA A 24 -2.46 -37.93 25.80
N ARG A 25 -3.49 -37.18 25.39
CA ARG A 25 -3.35 -35.94 24.61
C ARG A 25 -3.12 -34.75 25.54
N THR A 26 -2.70 -33.62 24.98
CA THR A 26 -2.39 -32.38 25.74
C THR A 26 -1.18 -32.53 26.67
N ARG A 27 -0.11 -33.13 26.15
CA ARG A 27 1.22 -33.10 26.78
C ARG A 27 2.00 -31.86 26.32
N GLY A 28 3.33 -31.95 26.30
CA GLY A 28 4.22 -30.88 25.85
C GLY A 28 4.25 -30.68 24.33
N SER A 29 5.34 -30.08 23.87
CA SER A 29 5.57 -29.67 22.47
C SER A 29 5.49 -30.81 21.45
N GLY A 30 5.70 -32.06 21.86
CA GLY A 30 5.51 -33.22 20.99
C GLY A 30 4.08 -33.31 20.44
N ASN A 31 3.07 -32.97 21.26
CA ASN A 31 1.68 -32.98 20.83
C ASN A 31 1.32 -31.79 19.90
N GLN A 32 2.23 -30.82 19.75
CA GLN A 32 2.10 -29.64 18.87
C GLN A 32 2.98 -29.74 17.61
N GLY A 33 3.70 -30.85 17.41
CA GLY A 33 4.68 -30.98 16.34
C GLY A 33 5.87 -30.05 16.54
N GLY A 34 6.44 -30.03 17.75
CA GLY A 34 7.60 -29.20 18.12
C GLY A 34 7.23 -27.78 18.58
N LYS A 35 8.24 -27.08 19.13
CA LYS A 35 8.09 -25.72 19.69
C LYS A 35 8.03 -24.69 18.55
N GLY A 36 7.02 -23.81 18.58
CA GLY A 36 6.88 -22.71 17.62
C GLY A 36 6.76 -23.19 16.16
N TRP A 37 7.53 -22.56 15.27
CA TRP A 37 7.60 -22.84 13.83
C TRP A 37 8.55 -24.00 13.48
N ALA A 38 8.70 -24.98 14.38
CA ALA A 38 9.45 -26.20 14.09
C ALA A 38 8.79 -27.03 12.98
N GLY A 39 9.61 -27.57 12.08
CA GLY A 39 9.17 -28.44 10.98
C GLY A 39 8.38 -27.71 9.90
N THR A 40 8.67 -26.43 9.68
CA THR A 40 8.04 -25.58 8.65
C THR A 40 8.53 -25.80 7.23
N GLY A 41 9.55 -26.66 7.02
CA GLY A 41 9.99 -27.07 5.68
C GLY A 41 11.47 -26.83 5.34
N LYS A 42 12.29 -26.27 6.24
CA LYS A 42 13.74 -26.09 5.95
C LYS A 42 14.58 -27.34 6.21
N ARG A 43 14.32 -28.01 7.34
CA ARG A 43 14.96 -29.28 7.75
C ARG A 43 13.97 -30.37 8.17
N GLY A 44 12.71 -29.99 8.38
CA GLY A 44 11.64 -30.91 8.76
C GLY A 44 10.33 -30.41 8.19
N ASP A 45 9.46 -31.34 7.81
CA ASP A 45 8.35 -31.08 6.89
C ASP A 45 6.96 -31.24 7.53
N GLN A 46 6.89 -31.51 8.84
CA GLN A 46 5.64 -31.79 9.57
C GLN A 46 4.58 -30.66 9.52
N LYS A 47 5.00 -29.41 9.27
CA LYS A 47 4.14 -28.20 9.13
C LYS A 47 4.28 -27.53 7.75
N LYS A 48 4.96 -28.17 6.78
CA LYS A 48 5.24 -27.59 5.47
C LYS A 48 3.97 -27.22 4.70
N THR A 49 2.97 -28.10 4.72
CA THR A 49 1.67 -27.89 4.07
C THR A 49 0.93 -26.67 4.63
N LEU A 50 0.96 -26.50 5.96
CA LEU A 50 0.37 -25.34 6.64
C LEU A 50 1.07 -24.04 6.22
N VAL A 51 2.40 -24.05 6.17
CA VAL A 51 3.18 -22.87 5.78
C VAL A 51 2.89 -22.45 4.35
N ILE A 52 2.95 -23.40 3.40
CA ILE A 52 2.69 -23.12 1.98
C ILE A 52 1.30 -22.49 1.81
N LYS A 53 0.29 -22.97 2.54
CA LYS A 53 -1.07 -22.43 2.49
C LYS A 53 -1.17 -21.03 3.10
N LEU A 54 -0.48 -20.76 4.20
CA LEU A 54 -0.49 -19.45 4.87
C LEU A 54 0.27 -18.39 4.07
N THR A 55 1.39 -18.75 3.46
CA THR A 55 2.27 -17.79 2.76
C THR A 55 1.99 -17.63 1.27
N GLY A 56 0.94 -18.28 0.75
CA GLY A 56 0.59 -18.20 -0.67
C GLY A 56 1.66 -18.82 -1.58
N GLY A 57 2.24 -19.95 -1.18
CA GLY A 57 3.28 -20.67 -1.91
C GLY A 57 4.62 -20.73 -1.16
N ASN A 58 5.72 -20.86 -1.91
CA ASN A 58 7.07 -21.11 -1.38
C ASN A 58 7.81 -19.87 -0.84
N ASN A 59 7.09 -18.78 -0.56
CA ASN A 59 7.67 -17.48 -0.20
C ASN A 59 8.11 -17.37 1.28
N TYR A 60 7.89 -18.41 2.09
CA TYR A 60 8.23 -18.40 3.51
C TYR A 60 9.74 -18.49 3.79
N PHE A 61 10.48 -19.21 2.94
CA PHE A 61 11.93 -19.36 3.09
C PHE A 61 12.67 -18.58 2.01
N GLY A 62 13.75 -17.91 2.40
CA GLY A 62 14.61 -17.15 1.48
C GLY A 62 14.63 -15.66 1.81
N LYS A 63 15.39 -14.90 1.02
CA LYS A 63 15.44 -13.43 1.11
C LYS A 63 14.56 -12.86 -0.01
N SER A 64 13.69 -11.91 0.32
CA SER A 64 12.97 -11.16 -0.72
C SER A 64 13.94 -10.25 -1.48
N ARG A 65 13.85 -10.23 -2.80
CA ARG A 65 14.65 -9.36 -3.68
C ARG A 65 14.29 -7.88 -3.52
N THR A 66 13.11 -7.58 -2.94
CA THR A 66 12.58 -6.22 -2.79
C THR A 66 13.21 -5.42 -1.65
N LEU A 67 13.88 -6.07 -0.70
CA LEU A 67 14.57 -5.40 0.42
C LEU A 67 16.00 -4.97 0.06
N ARG A 68 16.29 -4.70 -1.22
CA ARG A 68 17.57 -4.12 -1.63
C ARG A 68 17.66 -2.70 -1.05
N ARG A 69 18.78 -2.42 -0.37
CA ARG A 69 19.17 -1.10 0.14
C ARG A 69 19.47 -0.17 -1.06
N GLY A 70 18.44 0.37 -1.69
CA GLY A 70 18.55 1.39 -2.73
C GLY A 70 18.18 2.77 -2.22
N THR A 71 18.48 3.81 -3.01
CA THR A 71 18.00 5.16 -2.77
C THR A 71 16.47 5.16 -2.76
N VAL A 72 15.86 5.59 -1.66
CA VAL A 72 14.40 5.76 -1.58
C VAL A 72 14.05 6.97 -2.45
N PRO A 73 13.16 6.84 -3.45
CA PRO A 73 12.72 8.01 -4.23
C PRO A 73 12.04 9.01 -3.31
N ALA A 74 12.18 10.30 -3.62
CA ALA A 74 11.47 11.36 -2.89
C ALA A 74 9.97 11.06 -2.89
N LYS A 75 9.35 11.14 -1.71
CA LYS A 75 7.92 10.88 -1.53
C LYS A 75 7.17 12.12 -2.03
N LEU A 76 6.79 12.12 -3.30
CA LEU A 76 5.92 13.14 -3.90
C LEU A 76 4.47 12.77 -3.64
N ASP A 77 3.64 13.76 -3.31
CA ASP A 77 2.20 13.57 -3.23
C ASP A 77 1.64 13.40 -4.64
N SER A 78 0.74 12.44 -4.84
CA SER A 78 0.16 12.16 -6.15
C SER A 78 -1.23 12.75 -6.28
N ILE A 79 -1.51 13.41 -7.41
CA ILE A 79 -2.83 13.94 -7.74
C ILE A 79 -3.24 13.51 -9.15
N ASN A 80 -4.50 13.09 -9.30
CA ASN A 80 -5.05 12.70 -10.60
C ASN A 80 -5.60 13.93 -11.34
N ILE A 81 -5.54 13.92 -12.67
CA ILE A 81 -6.12 14.96 -13.53
C ILE A 81 -7.60 15.22 -13.21
N LYS A 82 -8.39 14.16 -13.00
CA LYS A 82 -9.80 14.28 -12.59
C LYS A 82 -9.98 15.14 -11.32
N GLN A 83 -9.10 14.97 -10.35
CA GLN A 83 -9.16 15.71 -9.08
C GLN A 83 -8.76 17.17 -9.28
N VAL A 84 -7.81 17.45 -10.17
CA VAL A 84 -7.45 18.82 -10.54
C VAL A 84 -8.67 19.53 -11.11
N ILE A 85 -9.38 18.92 -12.06
CA ILE A 85 -10.57 19.50 -12.70
C ILE A 85 -11.69 19.77 -11.69
N ILE A 86 -12.03 18.78 -10.85
CA ILE A 86 -13.09 18.95 -9.82
C ILE A 86 -12.73 20.07 -8.84
N ASN A 87 -11.45 20.21 -8.50
CA ASN A 87 -10.99 21.18 -7.52
C ASN A 87 -10.59 22.53 -8.13
N LEU A 88 -10.69 22.74 -9.45
CA LEU A 88 -10.41 24.03 -10.09
C LEU A 88 -11.06 25.23 -9.38
N PRO A 89 -12.37 25.23 -9.06
CA PRO A 89 -12.99 26.38 -8.38
C PRO A 89 -12.36 26.65 -7.01
N SER A 90 -12.05 25.60 -6.25
CA SER A 90 -11.41 25.71 -4.94
C SER A 90 -9.94 26.15 -5.05
N LEU A 91 -9.23 25.72 -6.10
CA LEU A 91 -7.83 26.08 -6.34
C LEU A 91 -7.68 27.53 -6.80
N ILE A 92 -8.67 28.07 -7.53
CA ILE A 92 -8.75 29.49 -7.90
C ILE A 92 -8.93 30.34 -6.64
N GLN A 93 -9.84 29.95 -5.74
CA GLN A 93 -10.04 30.65 -4.47
C GLN A 93 -8.77 30.64 -3.58
N GLN A 94 -7.97 29.58 -3.65
CA GLN A 94 -6.71 29.46 -2.93
C GLN A 94 -5.52 30.17 -3.60
N GLY A 95 -5.72 30.77 -4.79
CA GLY A 95 -4.66 31.41 -5.56
C GLY A 95 -3.63 30.45 -6.18
N LYS A 96 -3.90 29.14 -6.14
CA LYS A 96 -3.05 28.09 -6.73
C LYS A 96 -3.39 27.81 -8.20
N ALA A 97 -4.55 28.28 -8.65
CA ALA A 97 -4.90 28.29 -10.07
C ALA A 97 -5.21 29.72 -10.52
N LYS A 98 -4.69 30.10 -11.69
CA LYS A 98 -5.01 31.38 -12.34
C LYS A 98 -5.76 31.11 -13.63
N GLU A 99 -6.84 31.84 -13.83
CA GLU A 99 -7.56 31.84 -15.10
C GLU A 99 -6.94 32.90 -16.01
N ASN A 100 -6.31 32.47 -17.10
CA ASN A 100 -5.74 33.35 -18.12
C ASN A 100 -6.44 33.10 -19.45
N LYS A 101 -7.31 34.04 -19.87
CA LYS A 101 -7.93 34.12 -21.22
C LYS A 101 -8.27 32.75 -21.85
N GLY A 102 -9.08 31.93 -21.16
CA GLY A 102 -9.54 30.63 -21.65
C GLY A 102 -8.57 29.45 -21.43
N SER A 103 -7.55 29.63 -20.59
CA SER A 103 -6.65 28.57 -20.12
C SER A 103 -6.48 28.64 -18.61
N TYR A 104 -6.47 27.48 -17.95
CA TYR A 104 -6.24 27.38 -16.51
C TYR A 104 -4.77 27.07 -16.26
N GLU A 105 -4.09 27.92 -15.51
CA GLU A 105 -2.73 27.69 -15.03
C GLU A 105 -2.79 27.18 -13.60
N VAL A 106 -2.40 25.92 -13.37
CA VAL A 106 -2.43 25.29 -12.04
C VAL A 106 -1.01 25.06 -11.55
N ASP A 107 -0.71 25.59 -10.36
CA ASP A 107 0.58 25.40 -9.67
C ASP A 107 0.47 24.30 -8.61
N LEU A 108 1.16 23.18 -8.87
CA LEU A 108 1.18 21.96 -8.07
C LEU A 108 2.64 21.58 -7.72
N ASP A 109 3.36 22.50 -7.07
CA ASP A 109 4.71 22.24 -6.57
C ASP A 109 4.73 21.06 -5.57
N GLY A 110 5.70 20.16 -5.73
CA GLY A 110 5.84 18.95 -4.91
C GLY A 110 4.90 17.78 -5.28
N TYR A 111 4.02 17.96 -6.26
CA TYR A 111 3.09 16.90 -6.68
C TYR A 111 3.55 16.14 -7.93
N LYS A 112 3.17 14.86 -7.98
CA LYS A 112 3.20 14.02 -9.19
C LYS A 112 1.80 13.93 -9.78
N VAL A 113 1.65 14.41 -11.01
CA VAL A 113 0.38 14.37 -11.75
C VAL A 113 0.22 13.03 -12.45
N LEU A 114 -0.93 12.39 -12.23
CA LEU A 114 -1.30 11.08 -12.77
C LEU A 114 -2.46 11.19 -13.77
N GLY A 115 -2.43 10.31 -14.78
CA GLY A 115 -3.28 10.38 -15.96
C GLY A 115 -4.72 9.86 -15.81
N ASP A 116 -5.25 9.71 -14.59
CA ASP A 116 -6.62 9.24 -14.41
C ASP A 116 -7.64 10.39 -14.55
N GLY A 117 -8.58 10.24 -15.50
CA GLY A 117 -9.54 11.27 -15.90
C GLY A 117 -9.44 11.69 -17.38
N GLU A 118 -10.44 12.47 -17.81
CA GLU A 118 -10.51 13.11 -19.13
C GLU A 118 -10.27 14.61 -18.98
N ILE A 119 -9.64 15.22 -20.00
CA ILE A 119 -9.40 16.67 -20.05
C ILE A 119 -10.25 17.24 -21.18
N LYS A 120 -11.14 18.18 -20.86
CA LYS A 120 -11.96 18.90 -21.85
C LYS A 120 -11.50 20.34 -22.07
N GLU A 121 -10.64 20.84 -21.20
CA GLU A 121 -10.23 22.24 -21.14
C GLU A 121 -8.71 22.38 -21.30
N LYS A 122 -8.27 23.52 -21.84
CA LYS A 122 -6.84 23.82 -22.01
C LYS A 122 -6.21 24.10 -20.65
N LEU A 123 -5.36 23.18 -20.19
CA LEU A 123 -4.74 23.21 -18.87
C LEU A 123 -3.22 23.41 -19.00
N THR A 124 -2.68 24.44 -18.33
CA THR A 124 -1.23 24.60 -18.14
C THR A 124 -0.88 24.12 -16.74
N VAL A 125 -0.17 22.99 -16.62
CA VAL A 125 0.15 22.40 -15.32
C VAL A 125 1.62 22.56 -15.00
N LYS A 126 1.89 23.16 -13.85
CA LYS A 126 3.19 23.26 -13.22
C LYS A 126 3.28 22.20 -12.12
N ALA A 127 4.14 21.20 -12.28
CA ALA A 127 4.33 20.15 -11.26
C ALA A 127 5.74 19.55 -11.29
N SER A 128 6.10 18.84 -10.23
CA SER A 128 7.44 18.23 -10.09
C SER A 128 7.62 16.95 -10.91
N ALA A 129 6.55 16.20 -11.19
CA ALA A 129 6.61 15.01 -12.03
C ALA A 129 5.27 14.70 -12.72
N PHE A 130 5.32 14.02 -13.87
CA PHE A 130 4.14 13.61 -14.64
C PHE A 130 4.24 12.13 -15.04
N SER A 131 3.12 11.39 -15.04
CA SER A 131 3.04 10.06 -15.68
C SER A 131 3.01 10.19 -17.21
N ALA A 132 3.46 9.15 -17.93
CA ALA A 132 3.42 9.13 -19.39
C ALA A 132 2.01 9.42 -19.94
N SER A 133 1.02 8.70 -19.39
CA SER A 133 -0.39 8.89 -19.70
C SER A 133 -0.96 10.27 -19.36
N ALA A 134 -0.37 10.98 -18.38
CA ALA A 134 -0.80 12.34 -18.07
C ALA A 134 -0.28 13.34 -19.09
N ARG A 135 0.95 13.14 -19.59
CA ARG A 135 1.54 14.02 -20.60
C ARG A 135 0.77 13.95 -21.90
N GLU A 136 0.51 12.74 -22.38
CA GLU A 136 -0.26 12.48 -23.60
C GLU A 136 -1.62 13.18 -23.56
N LYS A 137 -2.39 12.99 -22.48
CA LYS A 137 -3.72 13.62 -22.33
C LYS A 137 -3.68 15.14 -22.25
N ILE A 138 -2.66 15.72 -21.61
CA ILE A 138 -2.52 17.18 -21.51
C ILE A 138 -2.14 17.77 -22.87
N GLU A 139 -1.25 17.11 -23.61
CA GLU A 139 -0.85 17.52 -24.96
C GLU A 139 -2.00 17.38 -25.97
N GLU A 140 -2.78 16.29 -25.92
CA GLU A 140 -3.99 16.09 -26.73
C GLU A 140 -5.04 17.18 -26.49
N ALA A 141 -5.20 17.63 -25.24
CA ALA A 141 -6.09 18.73 -24.88
C ALA A 141 -5.53 20.13 -25.25
N GLY A 142 -4.35 20.21 -25.86
CA GLY A 142 -3.68 21.47 -26.21
C GLY A 142 -3.17 22.25 -24.99
N GLY A 143 -2.92 21.55 -23.89
CA GLY A 143 -2.35 22.08 -22.66
C GLY A 143 -0.81 22.17 -22.70
N LYS A 144 -0.22 22.89 -21.73
CA LYS A 144 1.23 23.01 -21.59
C LYS A 144 1.71 22.39 -20.29
N ILE A 145 2.84 21.70 -20.35
CA ILE A 145 3.45 21.03 -19.21
C ILE A 145 4.71 21.79 -18.82
N ILE A 146 4.77 22.24 -17.58
CA ILE A 146 5.96 22.90 -17.02
C ILE A 146 6.46 22.03 -15.86
N LEU A 147 7.64 21.45 -16.04
CA LEU A 147 8.33 20.69 -15.00
C LEU A 147 9.05 21.64 -14.06
N ILE A 148 8.62 21.68 -12.79
CA ILE A 148 9.35 22.36 -11.72
C ILE A 148 10.34 21.35 -11.14
N GLY A 149 11.54 21.31 -11.69
CA GLY A 149 12.62 20.50 -11.17
C GLY A 149 13.37 21.24 -10.07
N LYS A 150 13.49 20.63 -8.88
CA LYS A 150 14.80 20.66 -8.22
C LYS A 150 15.70 19.80 -9.10
N SER A 151 16.64 20.46 -9.78
CA SER A 151 17.77 19.84 -10.47
C SER A 151 18.54 18.97 -9.46
N GLY A 152 18.17 17.70 -9.38
CA GLY A 152 19.12 16.66 -8.98
C GLY A 152 19.98 16.34 -10.19
N GLU A 153 20.79 17.31 -10.62
CA GLU A 153 21.92 17.06 -11.52
C GLU A 153 22.78 15.98 -10.85
N LYS A 154 22.77 14.78 -11.41
CA LYS A 154 23.88 13.85 -11.24
C LYS A 154 24.98 14.32 -12.20
N SER A 155 25.82 15.23 -11.71
CA SER A 155 27.20 15.32 -12.19
C SER A 155 27.98 14.17 -11.55
N GLU A 156 28.48 13.29 -12.40
CA GLU A 156 29.46 12.21 -12.16
C GLU A 156 29.01 10.95 -11.38
#